data_AF-A0A7C4UL69-F1
#
_entry.id   AF-A0A7C4UL69-F1
#
_cell.length_a   1.000
_cell.length_b   1.000
_cell.length_c   1.000
_cell.angle_alpha   90.00
_cell.angle_beta   90.00
_cell.angle_gamma   90.00
#
_symmetry.space_group_name_H-M   'P 1'
#
loop_
_entity.id
_entity.type
_entity.pdbx_description
1 polymer ?
#
loop_
_entity_poly.entity_id
_entity_poly.type
_entity_poly.pdbx_seq_one_letter_code
_entity_poly.pdbx_strand_id
1 'polypeptide(L)'
;MPDIIPPMKSRFILFIGLWIILILLIGMALSTTNAVAAPRAQGFVTATPGPDGRILYTVVEGDNCGQVALLHGITVQQLRNLNSRLDENCTLTIGQQLVVGLASNEPTPGPAPTLPPPTPTSTPVDGTTEVCVLLFDDANGDAFRQETEFGIEGGAVSL
;
A
#
# COMPACT_ATOMS: atom_id res chain seq x y z
N MET A 1 -60.66 -49.58 -29.15
CA MET A 1 -59.53 -48.82 -28.58
C MET A 1 -59.73 -48.81 -27.08
N PRO A 2 -59.08 -49.69 -26.29
CA PRO A 2 -59.34 -49.74 -24.85
C PRO A 2 -58.63 -48.60 -24.15
N ASP A 3 -59.41 -47.71 -23.53
CA ASP A 3 -58.94 -46.69 -22.59
C ASP A 3 -58.41 -47.38 -21.33
N ILE A 4 -57.09 -47.44 -21.21
CA ILE A 4 -56.42 -47.91 -20.01
C ILE A 4 -56.41 -46.76 -19.00
N ILE A 5 -57.43 -46.70 -18.17
CA ILE A 5 -57.49 -45.81 -17.00
C ILE A 5 -56.68 -46.48 -15.88
N PRO A 6 -55.48 -45.98 -15.51
CA PRO A 6 -54.69 -46.58 -14.45
C PRO A 6 -55.36 -46.37 -13.08
N PRO A 7 -55.22 -47.32 -12.14
CA PRO A 7 -55.88 -47.26 -10.83
C PRO A 7 -55.47 -46.01 -10.04
N MET A 8 -56.42 -45.39 -9.31
CA MET A 8 -56.28 -44.06 -8.66
C MET A 8 -54.99 -43.86 -7.85
N LYS A 9 -54.41 -44.93 -7.30
CA LYS A 9 -53.16 -44.90 -6.55
C LYS A 9 -51.93 -44.57 -7.42
N SER A 10 -51.89 -45.03 -8.67
CA SER A 10 -50.83 -44.72 -9.64
C SER A 10 -50.91 -43.29 -10.16
N ARG A 11 -52.14 -42.75 -10.32
CA ARG A 11 -52.38 -41.35 -10.69
C ARG A 11 -51.89 -40.40 -9.60
N PHE A 12 -52.16 -40.73 -8.33
CA PHE A 12 -51.69 -39.96 -7.17
C PHE A 12 -50.16 -39.97 -7.04
N ILE A 13 -49.51 -41.12 -7.29
CA ILE A 13 -48.03 -41.25 -7.29
C ILE A 13 -47.40 -40.43 -8.44
N LEU A 14 -48.02 -40.42 -9.62
CA LEU A 14 -47.57 -39.61 -10.76
C LEU A 14 -47.70 -38.11 -10.48
N PHE A 15 -48.79 -37.66 -9.85
CA PHE A 15 -48.97 -36.27 -9.45
C PHE A 15 -47.94 -35.83 -8.40
N ILE A 16 -47.69 -36.67 -7.38
CA ILE A 16 -46.65 -36.40 -6.37
C ILE A 16 -45.26 -36.35 -7.00
N GLY A 17 -44.94 -37.29 -7.90
CA GLY A 17 -43.67 -37.29 -8.61
C GLY A 17 -43.46 -36.04 -9.47
N LEU A 18 -44.51 -35.60 -10.18
CA LEU A 18 -44.46 -34.39 -11.01
C LEU A 18 -44.35 -33.12 -10.14
N TRP A 19 -44.98 -33.09 -8.96
CA TRP A 19 -44.83 -32.01 -7.98
C TRP A 19 -43.43 -31.93 -7.37
N ILE A 20 -42.82 -33.07 -7.05
CA ILE A 20 -41.44 -33.13 -6.53
C ILE A 20 -40.44 -32.69 -7.60
N ILE A 21 -40.63 -33.12 -8.86
CA ILE A 21 -39.78 -32.69 -9.99
C ILE A 21 -39.95 -31.18 -10.23
N LEU A 22 -41.16 -30.63 -10.12
CA LEU A 22 -41.41 -29.19 -10.23
C LEU A 22 -40.70 -28.40 -9.11
N ILE A 23 -40.77 -28.87 -7.86
CA ILE A 23 -40.06 -28.24 -6.73
C ILE A 23 -38.54 -28.30 -6.95
N LEU A 24 -38.03 -29.41 -7.47
CA LEU A 24 -36.59 -29.59 -7.72
C LEU A 24 -36.09 -28.68 -8.87
N LEU A 25 -36.91 -28.48 -9.91
CA LEU A 25 -36.64 -27.53 -11.00
C LEU A 25 -36.71 -26.07 -10.55
N ILE A 26 -37.63 -25.73 -9.64
CA ILE A 26 -37.71 -24.38 -9.05
C ILE A 26 -36.52 -24.12 -8.11
N GLY A 27 -36.10 -25.12 -7.32
CA GLY A 27 -34.92 -25.01 -6.43
C GLY A 27 -33.60 -24.75 -7.17
N MET A 28 -33.44 -25.30 -8.38
CA MET A 28 -32.27 -25.04 -9.23
C MET A 28 -32.24 -23.62 -9.81
N ALA A 29 -33.36 -22.90 -9.87
CA ALA A 29 -33.44 -21.53 -10.37
C ALA A 29 -33.09 -20.46 -9.33
N LEU A 30 -32.97 -20.80 -8.03
CA LEU A 30 -32.72 -19.83 -6.95
C LEU A 30 -31.24 -19.67 -6.56
N SER A 31 -30.31 -20.35 -7.22
CA SER A 31 -28.87 -20.27 -6.89
C SER A 31 -28.07 -19.50 -7.93
N THR A 32 -28.32 -18.19 -8.04
CA THR A 32 -27.39 -17.26 -8.70
C THR A 32 -27.07 -16.09 -7.76
N THR A 33 -26.39 -16.38 -6.65
CA THR A 33 -25.66 -15.33 -5.94
C THR A 33 -24.37 -15.08 -6.69
N ASN A 34 -24.36 -14.06 -7.54
CA ASN A 34 -23.13 -13.55 -8.12
C ASN A 34 -22.20 -13.13 -6.98
N ALA A 35 -21.02 -13.72 -6.89
CA ALA A 35 -19.98 -13.28 -5.98
C ALA A 35 -19.46 -11.92 -6.47
N VAL A 36 -19.94 -10.83 -5.86
CA VAL A 36 -19.40 -9.49 -6.08
C VAL A 36 -18.04 -9.45 -5.39
N ALA A 37 -16.98 -9.27 -6.17
CA ALA A 37 -15.65 -9.01 -5.62
C ALA A 37 -15.74 -7.79 -4.69
N ALA A 38 -15.11 -7.88 -3.51
CA ALA A 38 -15.08 -6.78 -2.55
C ALA A 38 -14.70 -5.47 -3.27
N PRO A 39 -15.38 -4.34 -2.98
CA PRO A 39 -15.00 -3.07 -3.58
C PRO A 39 -13.52 -2.88 -3.30
N ARG A 40 -12.74 -2.62 -4.36
CA ARG A 40 -11.35 -2.20 -4.18
C ARG A 40 -11.41 -1.02 -3.21
N ALA A 41 -10.75 -1.13 -2.07
CA ALA A 41 -10.45 0.01 -1.21
C ALA A 41 -9.78 1.02 -2.13
N GLN A 42 -10.55 1.99 -2.62
CA GLN A 42 -10.02 3.00 -3.51
C GLN A 42 -8.94 3.69 -2.72
N GLY A 43 -7.72 3.70 -3.27
CA GLY A 43 -6.58 4.34 -2.64
C GLY A 43 -7.04 5.71 -2.16
N PHE A 44 -6.81 6.01 -0.89
CA PHE A 44 -7.10 7.30 -0.31
C PHE A 44 -6.43 8.34 -1.21
N VAL A 45 -7.20 8.98 -2.08
CA VAL A 45 -6.75 10.17 -2.79
C VAL A 45 -6.49 11.17 -1.69
N THR A 46 -5.21 11.37 -1.37
CA THR A 46 -4.80 12.43 -0.46
C THR A 46 -5.24 13.72 -1.12
N ALA A 47 -6.33 14.28 -0.62
CA ALA A 47 -7.02 15.37 -1.26
C ALA A 47 -6.09 16.59 -1.23
N THR A 48 -5.45 16.86 -2.36
CA THR A 48 -4.51 17.97 -2.52
C THR A 48 -5.36 19.23 -2.68
N PRO A 49 -5.13 20.28 -1.86
CA PRO A 49 -5.87 21.52 -1.97
C PRO A 49 -5.75 22.11 -3.37
N GLY A 50 -6.86 22.63 -3.90
CA GLY A 50 -6.86 23.41 -5.14
C GLY A 50 -6.11 24.75 -4.97
N PRO A 51 -5.93 25.52 -6.06
CA PRO A 51 -5.29 26.83 -6.01
C PRO A 51 -5.96 27.84 -5.06
N ASP A 52 -7.24 27.61 -4.76
CA ASP A 52 -8.06 28.38 -3.82
C ASP A 52 -8.02 27.82 -2.38
N GLY A 53 -7.14 26.86 -2.11
CA GLY A 53 -7.00 26.17 -0.83
C GLY A 53 -8.14 25.21 -0.52
N ARG A 54 -9.12 25.02 -1.41
CA ARG A 54 -10.24 24.12 -1.14
C ARG A 54 -9.85 22.68 -1.36
N ILE A 55 -10.28 21.83 -0.44
CA ILE A 55 -10.19 20.38 -0.57
C ILE A 55 -11.55 19.89 -1.03
N LEU A 56 -11.59 19.31 -2.24
CA LEU A 56 -12.84 18.89 -2.89
C LEU A 56 -13.00 17.36 -2.83
N TYR A 57 -14.23 16.93 -2.59
CA TYR A 57 -14.66 15.54 -2.66
C TYR A 57 -15.79 15.40 -3.66
N THR A 58 -15.73 14.38 -4.52
CA THR A 58 -16.82 14.08 -5.46
C THR A 58 -17.64 12.92 -4.92
N VAL A 59 -18.93 13.17 -4.68
CA VAL A 59 -19.86 12.18 -4.16
C VAL A 59 -19.98 10.99 -5.10
N VAL A 60 -19.85 9.79 -4.57
CA VAL A 60 -20.05 8.52 -5.30
C VAL A 60 -21.33 7.81 -4.84
N GLU A 61 -21.69 6.75 -5.55
CA GLU A 61 -22.87 5.96 -5.22
C GLU A 61 -22.75 5.35 -3.81
N GLY A 62 -23.80 5.53 -3.00
CA GLY A 62 -23.86 5.01 -1.63
C GLY A 62 -23.36 5.95 -0.53
N ASP A 63 -22.80 7.10 -0.89
CA ASP A 63 -22.35 8.08 0.09
C ASP A 63 -23.51 8.74 0.85
N ASN A 64 -23.23 9.08 2.11
CA ASN A 64 -24.05 9.96 2.91
C ASN A 64 -23.16 10.95 3.66
N CYS A 65 -23.73 12.06 4.11
CA CYS A 65 -22.95 13.11 4.77
C CYS A 65 -22.22 12.66 6.03
N GLY A 66 -22.77 11.69 6.78
CA GLY A 66 -22.10 11.14 7.96
C GLY A 66 -20.81 10.42 7.58
N GLN A 67 -20.88 9.56 6.56
CA GLN A 67 -19.72 8.84 6.03
C GLN A 67 -18.67 9.79 5.46
N VAL A 68 -19.08 10.75 4.62
CA VAL A 68 -18.15 11.74 4.04
C VAL A 68 -17.48 12.57 5.13
N ALA A 69 -18.25 13.10 6.08
CA ALA A 69 -17.72 13.90 7.17
C ALA A 69 -16.72 13.10 8.03
N LEU A 70 -17.04 11.85 8.36
CA LEU A 70 -16.17 10.96 9.12
C LEU A 70 -14.85 10.67 8.38
N LEU A 71 -14.91 10.38 7.08
CA LEU A 71 -13.72 10.13 6.25
C LEU A 71 -12.78 11.34 6.20
N HIS A 72 -13.31 12.55 6.31
CA HIS A 72 -12.55 13.79 6.29
C HIS A 72 -12.31 14.39 7.69
N GLY A 73 -12.67 13.68 8.76
CA GLY A 73 -12.41 14.13 10.14
C GLY A 73 -13.18 15.38 10.56
N ILE A 74 -14.32 15.67 9.92
CA ILE A 74 -15.19 16.80 10.24
C ILE A 74 -16.57 16.33 10.71
N THR A 75 -17.35 17.23 11.28
CA THR A 75 -18.76 16.98 11.61
C THR A 75 -19.67 17.25 10.41
N VAL A 76 -20.86 16.65 10.38
CA VAL A 76 -21.89 16.94 9.37
C VAL A 76 -22.26 18.42 9.36
N GLN A 77 -22.29 19.07 10.53
CA GLN A 77 -22.56 20.49 10.64
C GLN A 77 -21.45 21.32 9.98
N GLN A 78 -20.18 20.99 10.21
CA GLN A 78 -19.06 21.64 9.52
C GLN A 78 -19.11 21.41 8.01
N LEU A 79 -19.44 20.20 7.55
CA LEU A 79 -19.60 19.90 6.13
C LEU A 79 -20.69 20.78 5.49
N ARG A 80 -21.84 20.97 6.15
CA ARG A 80 -22.89 21.89 5.68
C ARG A 80 -22.45 23.35 5.71
N ASN A 81 -21.73 23.77 6.75
CA ASN A 81 -21.20 25.13 6.83
C ASN A 81 -20.23 25.44 5.68
N LEU A 82 -19.42 24.47 5.27
CA LEU A 82 -18.52 24.58 4.11
C LEU A 82 -19.27 24.57 2.76
N ASN A 83 -20.49 24.02 2.73
CA ASN A 83 -21.29 23.82 1.53
C ASN A 83 -22.71 24.37 1.73
N SER A 84 -22.88 25.69 1.63
CA SER A 84 -24.16 26.38 1.87
C SER A 84 -25.32 25.96 0.98
N ARG A 85 -25.07 25.16 -0.07
CA ARG A 85 -26.10 24.60 -0.96
C ARG A 85 -26.66 23.26 -0.47
N LEU A 86 -26.06 22.66 0.56
CA LEU A 86 -26.60 21.47 1.22
C LEU A 86 -27.82 21.86 2.06
N ASP A 87 -28.89 21.09 1.92
CA ASP A 87 -30.10 21.20 2.73
C ASP A 87 -29.87 20.67 4.15
N GLU A 88 -30.85 20.91 5.03
CA GLU A 88 -30.78 20.45 6.43
C GLU A 88 -30.68 18.92 6.54
N ASN A 89 -31.34 18.21 5.60
CA ASN A 89 -31.33 16.75 5.49
C ASN A 89 -30.03 16.20 4.88
N CYS A 90 -29.14 17.06 4.37
CA CYS A 90 -27.86 16.70 3.79
C CYS A 90 -27.99 15.67 2.65
N THR A 91 -28.88 15.98 1.71
CA THR A 91 -29.15 15.22 0.50
C THR A 91 -27.99 15.35 -0.47
N LEU A 92 -27.34 14.22 -0.78
CA LEU A 92 -26.21 14.16 -1.71
C LEU A 92 -26.63 13.62 -3.07
N THR A 93 -26.10 14.23 -4.14
CA THR A 93 -26.27 13.73 -5.51
C THR A 93 -24.95 13.16 -6.02
N ILE A 94 -25.00 12.01 -6.70
CA ILE A 94 -23.80 11.41 -7.29
C ILE A 94 -23.14 12.40 -8.28
N GLY A 95 -21.83 12.55 -8.18
CA GLY A 95 -21.04 13.51 -8.96
C GLY A 95 -21.04 14.94 -8.40
N GLN A 96 -21.78 15.23 -7.33
CA GLN A 96 -21.73 16.50 -6.64
C GLN A 96 -20.34 16.73 -6.02
N GLN A 97 -19.77 17.92 -6.21
CA GLN A 97 -18.55 18.32 -5.52
C GLN A 97 -18.88 18.96 -4.18
N LEU A 98 -18.21 18.50 -3.13
CA LEU A 98 -18.29 19.00 -1.76
C LEU A 98 -16.95 19.56 -1.32
N VAL A 99 -16.96 20.72 -0.69
CA VAL A 99 -15.80 21.24 0.04
C VAL A 99 -15.72 20.53 1.38
N VAL A 100 -14.67 19.73 1.58
CA VAL A 100 -14.47 18.94 2.80
C VAL A 100 -13.36 19.50 3.69
N GLY A 101 -12.67 20.54 3.23
CA GLY A 101 -11.66 21.23 4.01
C GLY A 101 -11.13 22.47 3.29
N LEU A 102 -10.43 23.30 4.05
CA LEU A 102 -9.70 24.46 3.57
C LEU A 102 -8.26 24.32 4.07
N ALA A 103 -7.31 24.20 3.16
CA ALA A 103 -5.91 24.34 3.51
C ALA A 103 -5.60 25.82 3.68
N SER A 104 -5.00 26.16 4.82
CA SER A 104 -4.35 27.45 5.00
C SER A 104 -3.16 27.51 4.05
N ASN A 105 -3.00 28.62 3.32
CA ASN A 105 -1.78 28.93 2.55
C ASN A 105 -0.59 29.25 3.47
N GLU A 106 -0.63 28.83 4.73
CA GLU A 106 0.51 28.99 5.61
C GLU A 106 1.62 28.09 5.08
N PRO A 107 2.76 28.66 4.64
CA PRO A 107 3.87 27.84 4.21
C PRO A 107 4.21 26.92 5.36
N THR A 108 4.14 25.61 5.13
CA THR A 108 4.69 24.65 6.07
C THR A 108 6.12 25.11 6.34
N PRO A 109 6.51 25.34 7.61
CA PRO A 109 7.88 25.74 7.92
C PRO A 109 8.81 24.79 7.15
N GLY A 110 9.63 25.39 6.29
CA GLY A 110 10.58 24.61 5.50
C GLY A 110 11.41 23.74 6.42
N PRO A 111 11.96 22.61 5.94
CA PRO A 111 12.82 21.78 6.75
C PRO A 111 13.87 22.66 7.42
N ALA A 112 13.96 22.58 8.76
CA ALA A 112 14.99 23.27 9.50
C ALA A 112 16.35 22.91 8.86
N PRO A 113 17.28 23.87 8.72
CA PRO A 113 18.60 23.57 8.20
C PRO A 113 19.17 22.38 8.96
N THR A 114 19.44 21.29 8.23
CA THR A 114 20.19 20.18 8.81
C THR A 114 21.59 20.73 9.06
N LEU A 115 22.00 20.77 10.33
CA LEU A 115 23.36 21.16 10.66
C LEU A 115 24.32 20.27 9.89
N PRO A 116 25.39 20.84 9.30
CA PRO A 116 26.40 20.02 8.66
C PRO A 116 26.91 18.98 9.66
N PRO A 117 27.23 17.75 9.20
CA PRO A 117 27.89 16.77 10.05
C PRO A 117 29.10 17.43 10.73
N PRO A 118 29.38 17.12 12.01
CA PRO A 118 30.59 17.61 12.64
C PRO A 118 31.78 17.25 11.74
N THR A 119 32.66 18.22 11.51
CA THR A 119 33.91 17.99 10.80
C THR A 119 34.58 16.76 11.42
N PRO A 120 35.03 15.76 10.64
CA PRO A 120 35.74 14.63 11.21
C PRO A 120 36.96 15.16 11.97
N THR A 121 36.92 15.06 13.28
CA THR A 121 38.12 15.25 14.11
C THR A 121 39.06 14.12 13.74
N SER A 122 40.25 14.45 13.24
CA SER A 122 41.29 13.45 13.03
C SER A 122 41.52 12.70 14.34
N THR A 123 41.24 11.40 14.35
CA THR A 123 41.67 10.53 15.42
C THR A 123 43.19 10.67 15.53
N PRO A 124 43.75 11.02 16.70
CA PRO A 124 45.20 11.01 16.89
C PRO A 124 45.75 9.64 16.47
N VAL A 125 46.81 9.65 15.67
CA VAL A 125 47.49 8.42 15.26
C VAL A 125 48.21 7.87 16.49
N ASP A 126 47.52 7.05 17.28
CA ASP A 126 48.11 6.30 18.38
C ASP A 126 48.74 5.03 17.81
N GLY A 127 49.99 5.15 17.37
CA GLY A 127 50.80 3.99 17.05
C GLY A 127 52.02 4.32 16.20
N THR A 128 53.20 4.02 16.73
CA THR A 128 54.38 3.72 15.91
C THR A 128 54.37 2.21 15.67
N THR A 129 54.20 1.76 14.44
CA THR A 129 54.39 0.35 14.07
C THR A 129 55.84 0.16 13.64
N GLU A 130 56.50 -0.85 14.18
CA GLU A 130 57.83 -1.26 13.73
C GLU A 130 57.72 -2.13 12.48
N VAL A 131 58.44 -1.77 11.41
CA VAL A 131 58.50 -2.53 10.16
C VAL A 131 59.90 -3.14 10.05
N CYS A 132 60.00 -4.46 10.16
CA CYS A 132 61.24 -5.19 9.95
C CYS A 132 61.47 -5.40 8.45
N VAL A 133 62.47 -4.72 7.88
CA VAL A 133 62.88 -4.88 6.48
C VAL A 133 64.20 -5.65 6.44
N LEU A 134 64.24 -6.75 5.70
CA LEU A 134 65.44 -7.55 5.47
C LEU A 134 65.75 -7.55 3.97
N LEU A 135 66.91 -7.02 3.60
CA LEU A 135 67.45 -7.16 2.24
C LEU A 135 68.17 -8.50 2.14
N PHE A 136 67.98 -9.24 1.05
CA PHE A 136 68.65 -10.52 0.79
C PHE A 136 69.15 -10.56 -0.66
N ASP A 137 70.12 -11.43 -0.92
CA ASP A 137 70.64 -11.69 -2.27
C ASP A 137 69.76 -12.75 -2.96
N ASP A 138 69.09 -12.35 -4.04
CA ASP A 138 68.21 -13.21 -4.85
C ASP A 138 69.04 -13.90 -5.94
N ALA A 139 69.58 -15.07 -5.62
CA ALA A 139 70.52 -15.76 -6.51
C ALA A 139 69.80 -16.48 -7.66
N ASN A 140 68.51 -16.77 -7.51
CA ASN A 140 67.73 -17.55 -8.46
C ASN A 140 66.78 -16.68 -9.31
N GLY A 141 66.58 -15.41 -8.94
CA GLY A 141 65.77 -14.41 -9.64
C GLY A 141 64.27 -14.52 -9.42
N ASP A 142 63.81 -15.19 -8.36
CA ASP A 142 62.38 -15.43 -8.10
C ASP A 142 61.73 -14.36 -7.19
N ALA A 143 62.52 -13.40 -6.69
CA ALA A 143 62.10 -12.32 -5.80
C ALA A 143 61.45 -12.78 -4.47
N PHE A 144 61.63 -14.04 -4.09
CA PHE A 144 61.28 -14.57 -2.78
C PHE A 144 62.54 -14.92 -2.03
N ARG A 145 62.53 -14.78 -0.70
CA ARG A 145 63.65 -15.24 0.11
C ARG A 145 63.54 -16.74 0.33
N GLN A 146 64.59 -17.51 0.02
CA GLN A 146 64.70 -18.88 0.49
C GLN A 146 65.59 -19.02 1.73
N GLU A 147 65.50 -20.16 2.42
CA GLU A 147 66.35 -20.45 3.58
C GLU A 147 67.84 -20.52 3.24
N THR A 148 68.16 -20.80 1.97
CA THR A 148 69.53 -20.82 1.43
C THR A 148 70.05 -19.43 1.07
N GLU A 149 69.22 -18.39 1.15
CA GLU A 149 69.57 -17.01 0.84
C GLU A 149 69.74 -16.18 2.12
N PHE A 150 70.93 -15.60 2.26
CA PHE A 150 71.33 -14.86 3.45
C PHE A 150 70.96 -13.38 3.33
N GLY A 151 70.72 -12.76 4.49
CA GLY A 151 70.51 -11.32 4.56
C GLY A 151 71.78 -10.54 4.23
N ILE A 152 71.62 -9.38 3.61
CA ILE A 152 72.69 -8.44 3.32
C ILE A 152 72.76 -7.42 4.46
N GLU A 153 73.91 -7.33 5.14
CA GLU A 153 74.14 -6.31 6.16
C GLU A 153 74.23 -4.91 5.55
N GLY A 154 73.69 -3.91 6.24
CA GLY A 154 73.77 -2.51 5.80
C GLY A 154 72.88 -2.16 4.61
N GLY A 155 71.89 -2.99 4.28
CA GLY A 155 70.88 -2.67 3.27
C GLY A 155 70.18 -1.34 3.56
N ALA A 156 69.98 -0.53 2.52
CA ALA A 156 69.25 0.72 2.63
C ALA A 156 67.76 0.49 2.28
N VAL A 157 66.88 1.04 3.09
CA VAL A 157 65.44 1.13 2.80
C VAL A 157 65.04 2.60 2.75
N SER A 158 64.27 2.98 1.73
CA SER A 158 63.59 4.27 1.67
C SER A 158 62.10 3.99 1.79
N LEU A 159 61.49 4.51 2.86
CA LEU A 159 60.04 4.47 3.09
C LEU A 159 59.40 5.79 2.65
#